data_AF-A0A5K0V4D2-F1
#
_entry.id   AF-A0A5K0V4D2-F1
#
_cell.length_a   1.000
_cell.length_b   1.000
_cell.length_c   1.000
_cell.angle_alpha   90.00
_cell.angle_beta   90.00
_cell.angle_gamma   90.00
#
_symmetry.space_group_name_H-M   'P 1'
#
loop_
_entity.id
_entity.type
_entity.pdbx_description
1 polymer ?
#
loop_
_entity_poly.entity_id
_entity_poly.type
_entity_poly.pdbx_seq_one_letter_code
_entity_poly.pdbx_strand_id
1 'polypeptide(L)' 'VYMAVCFVGKKKRILELFGNWCHEVVDLLLATPESVILRRDIYDRDMIHSWSQGCVTLIGDAAHPMQPNLGQGGCMAIE' A
#
# COMPACT_ATOMS: atom_id res chain seq x y z
N VAL A 1 -8.16 11.59 8.38
CA VAL A 1 -7.33 10.44 7.95
C VAL A 1 -7.40 10.39 6.42
N TYR A 2 -6.24 10.46 5.76
CA TYR A 2 -6.01 10.49 4.30
C TYR A 2 -6.46 11.74 3.53
N MET A 3 -5.59 12.75 3.49
CA MET A 3 -5.51 13.63 2.32
C MET A 3 -4.92 12.81 1.18
N ALA A 4 -5.70 12.55 0.13
CA ALA A 4 -5.18 11.95 -1.09
C ALA A 4 -4.20 12.95 -1.72
N VAL A 5 -2.91 12.79 -1.46
CA VAL A 5 -1.87 13.55 -2.16
C VAL A 5 -1.94 13.15 -3.62
N CYS A 6 -2.38 14.07 -4.48
CA CYS A 6 -2.50 13.82 -5.90
C CYS A 6 -1.11 13.92 -6.53
N PHE A 7 -0.41 12.79 -6.64
CA PHE A 7 0.87 12.73 -7.35
C PHE A 7 0.64 12.87 -8.86
N VAL A 8 1.27 13.87 -9.48
CA VAL A 8 1.31 14.05 -10.93
C VAL A 8 2.51 13.29 -11.50
N GLY A 9 2.40 12.71 -12.69
CA GLY A 9 3.51 12.02 -13.37
C GLY A 9 3.73 10.58 -12.91
N LYS A 10 2.69 9.94 -12.37
CA LYS A 10 2.77 8.55 -11.85
C LYS A 10 3.13 7.57 -12.96
N LYS A 11 2.53 7.74 -14.14
CA LYS A 11 2.82 6.90 -15.32
C LYS A 11 4.26 7.08 -15.79
N LYS A 12 4.75 8.32 -15.88
CA LYS A 12 6.15 8.59 -16.25
C LYS A 12 7.11 7.89 -15.31
N ARG A 13 6.88 8.00 -13.99
CA ARG A 13 7.73 7.39 -12.97
C ARG A 13 7.81 5.87 -13.07
N ILE A 14 6.67 5.19 -13.25
CA ILE A 14 6.68 3.72 -13.37
C ILE A 14 7.29 3.25 -14.69
N LEU A 15 7.14 4.01 -15.78
CA LEU A 15 7.82 3.72 -17.04
C LEU A 15 9.35 3.92 -16.95
N GLU A 16 9.83 4.90 -16.19
CA GLU A 16 11.27 5.05 -15.91
C GLU A 16 11.84 3.84 -15.13
N LEU A 17 11.05 3.25 -14.23
CA LEU A 17 11.47 2.12 -13.40
C LEU A 17 11.39 0.78 -14.14
N PHE A 18 10.34 0.58 -14.94
CA PHE A 18 9.98 -0.73 -15.51
C PHE A 18 9.98 -0.75 -17.05
N GLY A 19 10.37 0.33 -17.72
CA GLY A 19 10.35 0.43 -19.19
C GLY A 19 11.25 -0.55 -19.92
N ASN A 20 12.19 -1.20 -19.20
CA ASN A 20 13.10 -2.22 -19.73
C ASN A 20 12.64 -3.66 -19.42
N TRP A 21 11.44 -3.85 -18.87
CA TRP A 21 10.87 -5.18 -18.64
C TRP A 21 10.30 -5.76 -19.94
N CYS A 22 9.79 -6.99 -19.88
CA CYS A 22 9.18 -7.62 -21.04
C CYS A 22 8.03 -6.77 -21.60
N HIS A 23 7.81 -6.87 -22.91
CA HIS A 23 6.87 -6.02 -23.64
C HIS A 23 5.45 -6.07 -23.06
N GLU A 24 5.01 -7.22 -22.54
CA GLU A 24 3.71 -7.40 -21.92
C GLU A 24 3.51 -6.47 -20.72
N VAL A 25 4.54 -6.27 -19.90
CA VAL A 25 4.49 -5.35 -18.75
C VAL A 25 4.41 -3.92 -19.22
N VAL A 26 5.23 -3.55 -20.21
CA VAL A 26 5.25 -2.18 -20.76
C VAL A 26 3.90 -1.84 -21.41
N ASP A 27 3.32 -2.75 -22.18
CA ASP A 27 2.02 -2.58 -22.84
C ASP A 27 0.90 -2.35 -21.82
N LEU A 28 0.89 -3.11 -20.72
CA LEU A 28 -0.08 -2.92 -19.62
C LEU A 28 0.08 -1.54 -18.95
N LEU A 29 1.31 -1.09 -18.73
CA LEU A 29 1.58 0.25 -18.16
C LEU A 29 1.11 1.36 -19.10
N LEU A 30 1.33 1.21 -20.41
CA LEU A 30 0.85 2.15 -21.42
C LEU A 30 -0.68 2.18 -21.50
N ALA A 31 -1.34 1.03 -21.45
CA ALA A 31 -2.79 0.89 -21.51
C ALA A 31 -3.52 1.45 -20.28
N THR A 32 -2.87 1.50 -19.11
CA THR A 32 -3.50 1.94 -17.85
C THR A 32 -3.63 3.48 -17.78
N PRO A 33 -4.83 4.09 -17.71
CA PRO A 33 -4.97 5.55 -17.61
C PRO A 33 -4.29 6.14 -16.37
N GLU A 34 -3.67 7.33 -16.47
CA GLU A 34 -2.97 7.92 -15.31
C GLU A 34 -3.90 8.24 -14.14
N SER A 35 -5.16 8.55 -14.42
CA SER A 35 -6.20 8.80 -13.41
C SER A 35 -6.46 7.61 -12.48
N VAL A 36 -6.23 6.38 -12.96
CA VAL A 36 -6.48 5.16 -12.18
C VAL A 36 -5.21 4.58 -11.55
N ILE A 37 -4.04 5.16 -11.84
CA ILE A 37 -2.79 4.76 -11.18
C ILE A 37 -2.79 5.36 -9.77
N LEU A 38 -2.74 4.50 -8.76
CA LEU A 38 -2.73 4.89 -7.36
C LEU A 38 -1.34 4.68 -6.77
N ARG A 39 -0.79 5.74 -6.18
CA ARG A 39 0.39 5.65 -5.33
C ARG A 39 -0.05 5.74 -3.89
N ARG A 40 0.28 4.71 -3.11
CA ARG A 40 0.13 4.71 -1.66
C ARG A 40 1.50 4.46 -1.08
N ASP A 41 1.98 5.40 -0.27
CA ASP A 41 3.22 5.19 0.46
C ASP A 41 2.94 4.17 1.58
N ILE A 42 3.91 3.29 1.82
CA ILE A 42 3.84 2.27 2.88
C ILE A 42 4.52 2.87 4.10
N TYR A 43 3.79 2.92 5.21
CA TYR A 43 4.30 3.37 6.49
C TYR A 43 4.32 2.19 7.44
N ASP A 44 5.42 2.06 8.16
CA ASP A 44 5.59 1.10 9.23
C ASP A 44 5.70 1.83 10.57
N ARG A 45 5.46 1.12 11.67
CA ARG A 45 5.66 1.65 13.03
C ARG A 45 6.27 0.57 13.92
N ASP A 46 6.94 1.02 14.98
CA ASP A 46 7.46 0.10 15.98
C ASP A 46 6.35 -0.70 16.68
N MET A 47 6.69 -1.91 17.11
CA MET A 47 5.76 -2.81 17.80
C MET A 47 5.29 -2.19 19.11
N ILE A 48 3.97 -2.22 19.36
CA ILE A 48 3.40 -1.82 20.65
C ILE A 48 3.24 -3.06 21.52
N HIS A 49 3.76 -3.03 22.76
CA HIS A 49 3.77 -4.19 23.67
C HIS A 49 2.47 -4.39 24.47
N SER A 50 1.56 -3.41 24.46
CA SER A 50 0.22 -3.54 25.06
C SER A 50 -0.82 -2.99 24.10
N TRP A 51 -1.88 -3.76 23.86
CA TRP A 51 -2.96 -3.40 22.93
C TRP A 51 -4.25 -3.03 23.67
N SER A 52 -4.30 -3.17 25.00
CA SER A 52 -5.52 -3.01 25.78
C SER A 52 -5.34 -2.05 26.96
N GLN A 53 -6.38 -1.25 27.22
CA GLN A 53 -6.51 -0.43 28.43
C GLN A 53 -7.97 -0.42 28.88
N GLY A 54 -8.24 -0.96 30.08
CA GLY A 54 -9.61 -1.12 30.58
C GLY A 54 -10.45 -2.01 29.67
N CYS A 55 -11.59 -1.49 29.21
CA CYS A 55 -12.52 -2.19 28.31
C CYS A 55 -12.27 -1.90 26.82
N VAL A 56 -11.11 -1.33 26.46
CA VAL A 56 -10.77 -0.96 25.08
C VAL A 56 -9.53 -1.73 24.64
N THR A 57 -9.55 -2.26 23.42
CA THR A 57 -8.44 -2.99 22.81
C THR A 57 -8.24 -2.60 21.34
N LEU A 58 -6.98 -2.59 20.88
CA LEU A 58 -6.59 -2.39 19.49
C LEU A 58 -6.63 -3.72 18.74
N ILE A 59 -7.12 -3.69 17.50
CA ILE A 59 -7.15 -4.84 16.58
C ILE A 59 -6.72 -4.41 15.17
N GLY A 60 -6.36 -5.38 14.32
CA GLY A 60 -5.98 -5.13 12.92
C GLY A 60 -4.74 -4.25 12.78
N ASP A 61 -4.69 -3.43 11.72
CA ASP A 61 -3.55 -2.51 11.46
C ASP A 61 -3.30 -1.51 12.59
N ALA A 62 -4.31 -1.25 13.43
CA ALA A 62 -4.15 -0.40 14.61
C ALA A 62 -3.32 -1.10 15.72
N ALA A 63 -3.25 -2.43 15.74
CA ALA A 63 -2.44 -3.23 16.65
C ALA A 63 -1.14 -3.72 16.01
N HIS A 64 -1.20 -4.25 14.79
CA HIS A 64 -0.10 -4.91 14.11
C HIS A 64 -0.06 -4.55 12.61
N PRO A 65 0.34 -3.32 12.24
CA PRO A 65 0.49 -2.97 10.83
C PRO A 65 1.54 -3.89 10.19
N MET A 66 1.17 -4.49 9.07
CA MET A 66 2.05 -5.37 8.30
C MET A 66 2.38 -4.74 6.96
N GLN A 67 3.61 -4.97 6.49
CA GLN A 67 3.92 -4.68 5.10
C GLN A 67 3.00 -5.49 4.18
N PRO A 68 2.45 -4.90 3.11
CA PRO A 68 1.47 -5.56 2.23
C PRO A 68 2.09 -6.64 1.32
N ASN A 69 3.33 -7.05 1.57
CA ASN A 69 4.09 -7.98 0.74
C ASN A 69 3.63 -9.45 0.88
N LEU A 70 2.96 -9.81 1.98
CA LEU A 70 2.52 -11.20 2.26
C LEU A 70 1.03 -11.45 2.00
N GLY A 71 0.23 -10.41 1.72
CA GLY A 71 -1.22 -10.55 1.55
C GLY A 71 -1.99 -11.00 2.81
N GLN A 72 -1.34 -11.05 3.98
CA GLN A 72 -1.94 -11.55 5.22
C GLN A 72 -2.63 -10.50 6.10
N GLY A 73 -2.48 -9.20 5.78
CA GLY A 73 -3.06 -8.14 6.62
C GLY A 73 -4.59 -8.25 6.76
N GLY A 74 -5.29 -8.63 5.68
CA GLY A 74 -6.74 -8.85 5.73
C GLY A 74 -7.15 -10.06 6.56
N CYS A 75 -6.35 -11.13 6.57
CA CYS A 75 -6.64 -12.35 7.33
C CYS A 75 -6.43 -12.13 8.84
N MET A 76 -5.36 -11.44 9.24
CA MET A 76 -5.07 -11.14 10.66
C MET A 76 -6.02 -10.11 11.27
N ALA A 77 -6.73 -9.31 10.46
CA ALA A 77 -7.76 -8.42 10.95
C ALA A 77 -9.08 -9.12 11.27
N ILE A 78 -9.28 -10.35 10.77
CA ILE A 78 -10.50 -11.15 10.97
C ILE A 78 -10.34 -12.15 12.13
N GLU A 79 -9.13 -12.68 12.33
CA GLU A 79 -8.80 -13.52 13.49
C GLU A 79 -9.03 -12.79 14.83
#